data_AF-A0A6J0C049-F1
#
_entry.id   AF-A0A6J0C049-F1
#
_cell.length_a   1.000
_cell.length_b   1.000
_cell.length_c   1.000
_cell.angle_alpha   90.00
_cell.angle_beta   90.00
_cell.angle_gamma   90.00
#
_symmetry.space_group_name_H-M   'P 1'
#
loop_
_entity.id
_entity.type
_entity.pdbx_description
1 polymer ?
#
loop_
_entity_poly.entity_id
_entity_poly.type
_entity_poly.pdbx_seq_one_letter_code
_entity_poly.pdbx_strand_id
1 'polypeptide(L)'
;MPEHTPAPYTPRSVYGYALFVGSNMLFLLYLVWAIVPDNLLQEKFGLTYWPLKYWAVAIPIWALTATALFAFLIYPAINLLMTPDIDDIRTIRDKFSLNTADKVPGGIPPVSDIPITQICRQLYLRPDGKMKNA
;
A
#
# COMPACT_ATOMS: atom_id res chain seq x y z
N MET A 1 16.18 12.00 17.72
CA MET A 1 15.61 12.89 16.70
C MET A 1 14.14 12.54 16.50
N PRO A 2 13.21 13.23 17.21
CA PRO A 2 11.76 13.01 17.11
C PRO A 2 11.17 13.20 15.69
N GLU A 3 11.93 13.80 14.77
CA GLU A 3 11.61 13.99 13.36
C GLU A 3 11.51 12.67 12.56
N HIS A 4 12.21 11.61 12.97
CA HIS A 4 12.22 10.30 12.27
C HIS A 4 11.28 9.24 12.87
N THR A 5 10.61 9.53 13.97
CA THR A 5 9.63 8.61 14.57
C THR A 5 8.22 8.90 14.07
N PRO A 6 7.41 7.87 13.74
CA PRO A 6 5.99 8.03 13.39
C PRO A 6 5.12 8.43 14.59
N ALA A 7 5.70 8.60 15.79
CA ALA A 7 4.97 9.01 16.98
C ALA A 7 4.27 10.38 16.82
N PRO A 8 3.16 10.63 17.55
CA PRO A 8 2.48 11.92 17.56
C PRO A 8 3.46 13.06 17.87
N TYR A 9 3.44 14.10 17.03
CA TYR A 9 4.37 15.23 17.15
C TYR A 9 3.64 16.52 16.79
N THR A 10 3.69 17.51 17.68
CA THR A 10 2.88 18.73 17.59
C THR A 10 3.09 19.49 16.27
N PRO A 11 4.30 19.63 15.71
CA PRO A 11 4.45 20.21 14.37
C PRO A 11 3.73 19.45 13.26
N ARG A 12 3.65 18.10 13.30
CA ARG A 12 2.95 17.30 12.27
C ARG A 12 1.45 17.59 12.25
N SER A 13 0.83 17.79 13.41
CA SER A 13 -0.60 18.13 13.46
C SER A 13 -0.88 19.53 12.91
N VAL A 14 0.03 20.49 13.12
CA VAL A 14 -0.08 21.83 12.55
C VAL A 14 0.01 21.80 11.02
N TYR A 15 0.98 21.08 10.45
CA TYR A 15 1.10 20.95 8.98
C TYR A 15 -0.11 20.25 8.37
N GLY A 16 -0.59 19.16 8.99
CA GLY A 16 -1.77 18.44 8.54
C GLY A 16 -3.02 19.33 8.57
N TYR A 17 -3.21 20.12 9.64
CA TYR A 17 -4.32 21.05 9.75
C TYR A 17 -4.22 22.20 8.72
N ALA A 18 -3.04 22.77 8.51
CA ALA A 18 -2.83 23.81 7.49
C ALA A 18 -3.12 23.28 6.08
N LEU A 19 -2.67 22.06 5.75
CA LEU A 19 -2.98 21.39 4.48
C LEU A 19 -4.48 21.07 4.35
N PHE A 20 -5.14 20.67 5.43
CA PHE A 20 -6.59 20.44 5.43
C PHE A 20 -7.36 21.72 5.12
N VAL A 21 -7.08 22.82 5.82
CA VAL A 21 -7.76 24.11 5.58
C VAL A 21 -7.45 24.63 4.18
N GLY A 22 -6.17 24.60 3.78
CA GLY A 22 -5.74 25.04 2.45
C GLY A 22 -6.35 24.24 1.31
N SER A 23 -6.40 22.91 1.42
CA SER A 23 -7.00 22.05 0.40
C SER A 23 -8.50 22.24 0.27
N ASN A 24 -9.23 22.40 1.39
CA ASN A 24 -10.66 22.70 1.36
C ASN A 24 -10.94 24.07 0.72
N MET A 25 -10.16 25.10 1.06
CA MET A 25 -10.31 26.43 0.47
C MET A 25 -10.07 26.40 -1.05
N LEU A 26 -8.99 25.74 -1.50
CA LEU A 26 -8.69 25.57 -2.92
C LEU A 26 -9.77 24.76 -3.64
N PHE A 27 -10.29 23.72 -3.00
CA PHE A 27 -11.37 22.90 -3.55
C PHE A 27 -12.66 23.71 -3.74
N LEU A 28 -13.04 24.53 -2.75
CA LEU A 28 -14.20 25.41 -2.87
C LEU A 28 -14.02 26.44 -3.99
N LEU A 29 -12.85 27.06 -4.10
CA LEU A 29 -12.53 27.98 -5.20
C LEU A 29 -12.61 27.28 -6.56
N TYR A 30 -12.08 26.06 -6.65
CA TYR A 30 -12.18 25.24 -7.83
C TYR A 30 -13.63 24.91 -8.20
N LEU A 31 -14.49 24.55 -7.24
CA LEU A 31 -15.91 24.29 -7.48
C LEU A 31 -16.65 25.53 -7.95
N VAL A 32 -16.43 26.67 -7.29
CA VAL A 32 -17.02 27.96 -7.71
C VAL A 32 -16.61 28.28 -9.13
N TRP A 33 -15.32 28.16 -9.46
CA TRP A 33 -14.87 28.32 -10.83
C TRP A 33 -15.52 27.29 -11.76
N ALA A 34 -15.51 26.00 -11.46
CA ALA A 34 -16.00 24.96 -12.37
C ALA A 34 -17.51 25.06 -12.66
N ILE A 35 -18.32 25.49 -11.69
CA ILE A 35 -19.77 25.52 -11.78
C ILE A 35 -20.27 26.85 -12.34
N VAL A 36 -19.63 27.98 -12.00
CA VAL A 36 -20.11 29.29 -12.43
C VAL A 36 -19.90 29.46 -13.94
N PRO A 37 -20.97 29.78 -14.71
CA PRO A 37 -20.91 30.03 -16.14
C PRO A 37 -19.97 31.19 -16.52
N ASP A 38 -19.34 31.07 -17.70
CA ASP A 38 -18.37 32.06 -18.17
C ASP A 38 -18.97 33.46 -18.40
N ASN A 39 -20.22 33.55 -18.84
CA ASN A 39 -20.91 34.83 -19.02
C ASN A 39 -21.02 35.61 -17.70
N LEU A 40 -21.32 34.92 -16.59
CA LEU A 40 -21.40 35.54 -15.27
C LEU A 40 -20.02 36.00 -14.77
N LEU A 41 -18.97 35.21 -15.02
CA LEU A 41 -17.60 35.59 -14.69
C LEU A 41 -17.13 36.81 -15.48
N GLN A 42 -17.44 36.85 -16.78
CA GLN A 42 -17.07 37.95 -17.67
C GLN A 42 -17.84 39.23 -17.35
N GLU A 43 -19.18 39.14 -17.26
CA GLU A 43 -20.03 40.33 -17.11
C GLU A 43 -20.01 40.91 -15.70
N LYS A 44 -19.99 40.08 -14.65
CA LYS A 44 -20.09 40.56 -13.26
C LYS A 44 -18.75 40.79 -12.58
N PHE A 45 -17.73 40.01 -12.96
CA PHE A 45 -16.42 40.05 -12.31
C PHE A 45 -15.33 40.61 -13.22
N GLY A 46 -15.64 40.92 -14.50
CA GLY A 46 -14.66 41.47 -15.45
C GLY A 46 -13.56 40.46 -15.82
N LEU A 47 -13.82 39.18 -15.63
CA LEU A 47 -12.83 38.11 -15.72
C LEU A 47 -12.81 37.50 -17.12
N THR A 48 -12.06 38.13 -18.03
CA THR A 48 -12.06 37.80 -19.46
C THR A 48 -11.14 36.64 -19.84
N TYR A 49 -10.10 36.37 -19.05
CA TYR A 49 -9.08 35.35 -19.35
C TYR A 49 -9.00 34.32 -18.23
N TRP A 50 -9.64 33.15 -18.45
CA TRP A 50 -9.59 32.01 -17.55
C TRP A 50 -9.33 30.72 -18.33
N PRO A 51 -8.81 29.66 -17.67
CA PRO A 51 -8.67 28.36 -18.29
C PRO A 51 -10.03 27.86 -18.80
N LEU A 52 -10.01 27.11 -19.90
CA LEU A 52 -11.21 26.46 -20.44
C LEU A 52 -11.83 25.52 -19.39
N LYS A 53 -13.16 25.58 -19.21
CA LYS A 53 -13.89 24.69 -18.28
C LYS A 53 -13.70 23.21 -18.56
N TYR A 54 -13.34 22.85 -19.79
CA TYR A 54 -12.93 21.49 -20.15
C TYR A 54 -11.88 20.92 -19.18
N TRP A 55 -10.93 21.74 -18.74
CA TRP A 55 -9.88 21.33 -17.80
C TRP A 55 -10.42 20.96 -16.42
N ALA A 56 -11.58 21.49 -16.02
CA ALA A 56 -12.23 21.08 -14.78
C ALA A 56 -12.54 19.58 -14.80
N VAL A 57 -12.92 19.01 -15.95
CA VAL A 57 -13.24 17.59 -16.07
C VAL A 57 -12.01 16.77 -16.49
N ALA A 58 -11.18 17.32 -17.38
CA ALA A 58 -10.01 16.61 -17.88
C ALA A 58 -9.01 16.29 -16.76
N ILE A 59 -8.68 17.24 -15.88
CA ILE A 59 -7.68 17.03 -14.82
C ILE A 59 -8.07 15.86 -13.90
N PRO A 60 -9.28 15.79 -13.32
CA PRO A 60 -9.71 14.64 -12.53
C PRO A 60 -9.67 13.32 -13.30
N ILE A 61 -10.12 13.29 -14.56
CA ILE A 61 -10.12 12.06 -15.36
C ILE A 61 -8.70 11.56 -15.59
N TRP A 62 -7.77 12.44 -15.99
CA TRP A 62 -6.37 12.06 -16.19
C TRP A 62 -5.70 11.62 -14.89
N ALA A 63 -5.99 12.28 -13.78
CA ALA A 63 -5.48 11.89 -12.47
C ALA A 63 -5.98 10.49 -12.08
N LEU A 64 -7.29 10.24 -12.16
CA LEU A 64 -7.88 8.93 -11.87
C LEU A 64 -7.34 7.83 -12.80
N THR A 65 -7.19 8.14 -14.09
CA THR A 65 -6.65 7.19 -15.08
C THR A 65 -5.20 6.84 -14.76
N ALA A 66 -4.37 7.84 -14.47
CA ALA A 66 -2.98 7.64 -14.09
C ALA A 66 -2.87 6.84 -12.78
N THR A 67 -3.69 7.17 -11.77
CA THR A 67 -3.74 6.42 -10.51
C THR A 67 -4.19 4.98 -10.71
N ALA A 68 -5.22 4.72 -11.52
CA ALA A 68 -5.68 3.37 -11.82
C ALA A 68 -4.62 2.56 -12.57
N LEU A 69 -4.01 3.14 -13.61
CA LEU A 69 -2.90 2.53 -14.34
C LEU A 69 -1.75 2.18 -13.40
N PHE A 70 -1.38 3.11 -12.51
CA PHE A 70 -0.33 2.88 -11.54
C PHE A 70 -0.70 1.77 -10.55
N ALA A 71 -1.87 1.84 -9.92
CA ALA A 71 -2.28 0.94 -8.85
C ALA A 71 -2.54 -0.49 -9.33
N PHE A 72 -3.11 -0.67 -10.53
CA PHE A 72 -3.53 -1.98 -11.01
C PHE A 72 -2.58 -2.64 -11.98
N LEU A 73 -1.75 -1.88 -12.70
CA LEU A 73 -0.84 -2.43 -13.69
C LEU A 73 0.61 -2.24 -13.27
N ILE A 74 1.05 -1.00 -13.07
CA ILE A 74 2.47 -0.70 -12.83
C ILE A 74 2.93 -1.26 -11.49
N TYR A 75 2.21 -0.98 -10.41
CA TYR A 75 2.61 -1.39 -9.06
C TYR A 75 2.63 -2.92 -8.90
N PRO A 76 1.61 -3.69 -9.33
CA PRO A 76 1.68 -5.15 -9.32
C PRO A 76 2.77 -5.69 -10.24
N ALA A 77 2.99 -5.12 -11.42
CA ALA A 77 4.06 -5.55 -12.31
C ALA A 77 5.44 -5.37 -11.67
N ILE A 78 5.70 -4.23 -11.01
CA ILE A 78 6.93 -4.00 -10.26
C ILE A 78 7.08 -5.03 -9.13
N ASN A 79 6.02 -5.27 -8.36
CA ASN A 79 6.06 -6.27 -7.28
C ASN A 79 6.38 -7.67 -7.83
N LEU A 80 5.78 -8.06 -8.96
CA LEU A 80 6.09 -9.34 -9.61
C LEU A 80 7.53 -9.41 -10.12
N LEU A 81 8.05 -8.33 -10.70
CA LEU A 81 9.46 -8.25 -11.14
C LEU A 81 10.46 -8.35 -9.98
N MET A 82 10.08 -7.87 -8.78
CA MET A 82 10.93 -7.95 -7.59
C MET A 82 10.77 -9.27 -6.81
N THR A 83 9.70 -10.02 -7.07
CA THR A 83 9.43 -11.29 -6.38
C THR A 83 10.36 -12.37 -6.95
N PRO A 84 11.06 -13.16 -6.11
CA PRO A 84 11.81 -14.32 -6.57
C PRO A 84 10.93 -15.34 -7.31
N ASP A 85 11.54 -16.19 -8.16
CA ASP A 85 10.82 -17.28 -8.82
C ASP A 85 10.08 -18.16 -7.81
N ILE A 86 8.95 -18.73 -8.24
CA ILE A 86 8.07 -19.53 -7.37
C ILE A 86 8.76 -20.75 -6.76
N ASP A 87 9.77 -21.28 -7.44
CA ASP A 87 10.53 -22.45 -7.01
C ASP A 87 11.76 -22.10 -6.15
N ASP A 88 12.00 -20.81 -5.88
CA ASP A 88 13.14 -20.37 -5.08
C ASP A 88 12.90 -20.62 -3.59
N ILE A 89 13.87 -21.26 -2.92
CA ILE A 89 13.84 -21.51 -1.46
C ILE A 89 13.64 -20.23 -0.63
N ARG A 90 14.05 -19.07 -1.17
CA ARG A 90 13.85 -17.75 -0.54
C ARG A 90 12.38 -17.37 -0.36
N THR A 91 11.47 -17.98 -1.13
CA THR A 91 10.02 -17.83 -0.97
C THR A 91 9.50 -18.58 0.26
N ILE A 92 10.25 -19.57 0.76
CA ILE A 92 9.89 -20.42 1.91
C ILE A 92 10.69 -20.03 3.16
N ARG A 93 11.97 -19.66 3.00
CA ARG A 93 12.90 -19.38 4.10
C ARG A 93 13.57 -18.02 3.93
N ASP A 94 13.58 -17.24 4.99
CA ASP A 94 14.33 -15.99 5.05
C ASP A 94 15.72 -16.20 5.68
N LYS A 95 16.45 -15.09 5.86
CA LYS A 95 17.78 -15.10 6.48
C LYS A 95 17.77 -15.36 7.98
N PHE A 96 16.60 -15.23 8.62
CA PHE A 96 16.43 -15.43 10.05
C PHE A 96 15.90 -16.84 10.36
N SER A 97 15.60 -17.64 9.32
CA SER A 97 15.12 -18.99 9.50
C SER A 97 16.16 -19.87 10.19
N LEU A 98 15.75 -20.48 11.29
CA LEU A 98 16.60 -21.33 12.12
C LEU A 98 16.46 -22.79 11.68
N ASN A 99 17.57 -23.41 11.30
CA ASN A 99 17.59 -24.85 11.03
C ASN A 99 17.40 -25.64 12.32
N THR A 100 16.72 -26.79 12.23
CA THR A 100 16.65 -27.75 13.33
C THR A 100 18.05 -28.23 13.68
N ALA A 101 18.53 -27.85 14.86
CA ALA A 101 19.80 -28.34 15.39
C ALA A 101 19.61 -29.70 16.09
N ASP A 102 20.69 -30.47 16.17
CA ASP A 102 20.68 -31.78 16.81
C ASP A 102 20.24 -31.68 18.27
N LYS A 103 19.32 -32.57 18.65
CA LYS A 103 18.81 -32.62 20.03
C LYS A 103 19.88 -33.21 20.93
N VAL A 104 20.20 -32.52 22.02
CA VAL A 104 21.02 -33.10 23.09
C VAL A 104 20.19 -34.17 23.81
N PRO A 105 20.71 -35.39 24.02
CA PRO A 105 19.97 -36.46 24.71
C PRO A 105 19.54 -36.00 26.11
N GLY A 106 18.23 -36.05 26.39
CA GLY A 106 17.64 -35.62 27.67
C GLY A 106 17.44 -34.10 27.83
N GLY A 107 17.83 -33.30 26.84
CA GLY A 107 17.63 -31.84 26.83
C GLY A 107 16.36 -31.39 26.10
N ILE A 108 15.93 -30.17 26.39
CA ILE A 108 14.89 -29.49 25.60
C ILE A 108 15.51 -29.07 24.27
N PRO A 109 14.87 -29.37 23.12
CA PRO A 109 15.41 -28.98 21.81
C PRO A 109 15.47 -27.45 21.68
N PRO A 110 16.51 -26.92 21.01
CA PRO A 110 16.61 -25.49 20.74
C PRO A 110 15.48 -25.03 19.80
N VAL A 111 15.11 -23.76 19.92
CA VAL A 111 14.12 -23.13 19.04
C VAL A 111 14.63 -23.18 17.60
N SER A 112 13.81 -23.74 16.70
CA SER A 112 14.13 -23.86 15.28
C SER A 112 12.85 -23.92 14.45
N ASP A 113 12.96 -23.55 13.17
CA ASP A 113 11.85 -23.65 12.23
C ASP A 113 11.77 -25.06 11.66
N ILE A 114 10.57 -25.64 11.74
CA ILE A 114 10.29 -26.96 11.20
C ILE A 114 9.71 -26.78 9.78
N PRO A 115 10.25 -27.44 8.74
CA PRO A 115 9.71 -27.35 7.40
C PRO A 115 8.23 -27.71 7.35
N ILE A 116 7.44 -26.95 6.57
CA ILE A 116 6.00 -27.16 6.45
C ILE A 116 5.63 -28.60 6.07
N THR A 117 6.45 -29.24 5.23
CA THR A 117 6.28 -30.66 4.85
C THR A 117 6.32 -31.60 6.06
N GLN A 118 7.20 -31.34 7.03
CA GLN A 118 7.29 -32.14 8.25
C GLN A 118 6.10 -31.86 9.18
N ILE A 119 5.71 -30.59 9.34
CA ILE A 119 4.53 -30.21 10.14
C ILE A 119 3.27 -30.86 9.55
N CYS A 120 3.05 -30.74 8.25
CA CYS A 120 1.90 -31.33 7.57
C CYS A 120 1.88 -32.86 7.73
N ARG A 121 3.02 -33.53 7.58
CA ARG A 121 3.11 -34.98 7.84
C ARG A 121 2.77 -35.31 9.28
N GLN A 122 3.32 -34.59 10.25
CA GLN A 122 3.11 -34.91 11.65
C GLN A 122 1.67 -34.61 12.11
N LEU A 123 1.07 -33.52 11.62
CA LEU A 123 -0.30 -33.14 11.93
C LEU A 123 -1.30 -34.03 11.22
N TYR A 124 -1.18 -34.21 9.91
CA TYR A 124 -2.22 -34.81 9.07
C TYR A 124 -1.97 -36.27 8.70
N LEU A 125 -0.75 -36.79 8.76
CA LEU A 125 -0.45 -38.18 8.41
C LEU A 125 -0.22 -39.04 9.66
N ARG A 126 -0.75 -40.26 9.61
CA ARG A 126 -0.47 -41.33 10.55
C ARG A 126 0.90 -41.97 10.25
N PRO A 127 1.45 -42.77 11.19
CA PRO A 127 2.71 -43.47 10.97
C PRO A 127 2.71 -44.42 9.76
N ASP A 128 1.54 -44.92 9.36
CA ASP A 128 1.32 -45.76 8.18
C ASP A 128 1.21 -44.96 6.87
N GLY A 129 1.41 -43.64 6.91
CA GLY A 129 1.34 -42.76 5.75
C GLY A 129 -0.09 -42.43 5.30
N LYS A 130 -1.12 -42.87 6.03
CA LYS A 130 -2.52 -42.53 5.73
C LYS A 130 -2.92 -41.21 6.39
N MET A 131 -3.85 -40.49 5.78
CA MET A 131 -4.45 -39.31 6.39
C MET A 131 -5.12 -39.69 7.73
N LYS A 132 -4.87 -38.91 8.78
CA LYS A 132 -5.68 -38.98 10.00
C LYS A 132 -7.07 -38.52 9.59
N ASN A 133 -8.05 -39.44 9.64
CA ASN A 133 -9.45 -39.19 9.29
C ASN A 133 -9.87 -37.76 9.68
N ALA A 134 -10.38 -37.01 8.70
CA ALA A 134 -11.16 -35.80 8.96
C ALA A 134 -12.46 -36.19 9.68
#